data_AF-A0A3B0S9T9-F1
#
_entry.id   AF-A0A3B0S9T9-F1
#
_cell.length_a   1.000
_cell.length_b   1.000
_cell.length_c   1.000
_cell.angle_alpha   90.00
_cell.angle_beta   90.00
_cell.angle_gamma   90.00
#
_symmetry.space_group_name_H-M   'P 1'
#
loop_
_entity.id
_entity.type
_entity.pdbx_description
1 polymer ?
#
loop_
_entity_poly.entity_id
_entity_poly.type
_entity_poly.pdbx_seq_one_letter_code
_entity_poly.pdbx_strand_id
1 'polypeptide(L)'
;MATLVLTAVGTAIGGPIGGLIGATIGQQIDQNILFKPKGREGPRLQELAVQTSSYGSQVPRIYGNMRVAGTVVWATDLKESKSREGGGKGRPSTTVYSYSACFAVALSSRAVKNIGRIWADGKIFRGSAGDFKTETGFRFYT
;
A
#
# COMPACT_ATOMS: atom_id res chain seq x y z
N MET A 1 -15.57 -6.69 36.96
CA MET A 1 -15.50 -6.23 38.37
C MET A 1 -16.69 -5.35 38.71
N ALA A 2 -17.23 -4.57 37.77
CA ALA A 2 -18.43 -3.77 37.98
C ALA A 2 -19.66 -4.64 38.26
N THR A 3 -19.76 -5.84 37.67
CA THR A 3 -20.84 -6.80 37.97
C THR A 3 -20.92 -7.14 39.44
N LEU A 4 -19.80 -7.58 40.04
CA LEU A 4 -19.79 -8.00 41.45
C LEU A 4 -20.16 -6.84 42.40
N VAL A 5 -19.67 -5.63 42.12
CA VAL A 5 -19.94 -4.45 42.94
C VAL A 5 -21.39 -3.99 42.77
N LEU A 6 -21.90 -3.86 41.55
CA LEU A 6 -23.29 -3.43 41.32
C LEU A 6 -24.31 -4.49 41.76
N THR A 7 -23.99 -5.78 41.63
CA THR A 7 -24.82 -6.86 42.17
C THR A 7 -24.88 -6.79 43.69
N ALA A 8 -23.74 -6.60 44.37
CA ALA A 8 -23.69 -6.52 45.84
C ALA A 8 -24.40 -5.28 46.40
N VAL A 9 -24.27 -4.12 45.72
CA VAL A 9 -24.99 -2.90 46.11
C VAL A 9 -26.49 -3.01 45.78
N GLY A 10 -26.82 -3.59 44.62
CA GLY A 10 -28.20 -3.84 44.20
C GLY A 10 -28.94 -4.81 45.12
N THR A 11 -28.27 -5.86 45.61
CA THR A 11 -28.85 -6.78 46.61
C THR A 11 -29.01 -6.13 47.98
N ALA A 12 -28.06 -5.30 48.41
CA ALA A 12 -28.09 -4.65 49.71
C ALA A 12 -29.24 -3.62 49.84
N ILE A 13 -29.58 -2.93 48.74
CA ILE A 13 -30.61 -1.88 48.75
C ILE A 13 -31.98 -2.42 48.30
N GLY A 14 -32.03 -3.33 47.32
CA GLY A 14 -33.27 -3.78 46.68
C GLY A 14 -33.60 -5.27 46.86
N GLY A 15 -32.86 -5.99 47.71
CA GLY A 15 -33.04 -7.43 47.90
C GLY A 15 -32.68 -8.25 46.65
N PRO A 16 -33.12 -9.52 46.54
CA PRO A 16 -32.72 -10.45 45.48
C PRO A 16 -33.00 -9.93 44.06
N ILE A 17 -34.06 -9.15 43.89
CA ILE A 17 -34.47 -8.57 42.60
C ILE A 17 -33.55 -7.41 42.20
N GLY A 18 -33.19 -6.53 43.14
CA GLY A 18 -32.23 -5.45 42.89
C GLY A 18 -30.83 -5.97 42.55
N GLY A 19 -30.44 -7.12 43.12
CA GLY A 19 -29.20 -7.82 42.78
C GLY A 19 -29.14 -8.32 41.34
N LEU A 20 -30.24 -8.91 40.84
CA LEU A 20 -30.33 -9.39 39.47
C LEU A 20 -30.22 -8.25 38.45
N ILE A 21 -30.87 -7.11 38.73
CA ILE A 21 -30.76 -5.91 37.88
C ILE A 21 -29.34 -5.33 37.92
N GLY A 22 -28.72 -5.30 39.11
CA GLY A 22 -27.32 -4.88 39.27
C GLY A 22 -26.34 -5.80 38.52
N ALA A 23 -26.64 -7.10 38.45
CA ALA A 23 -25.83 -8.08 37.71
C ALA A 23 -25.92 -7.90 36.19
N THR A 24 -27.12 -7.68 35.64
CA THR A 24 -27.30 -7.52 34.19
C THR A 24 -26.67 -6.22 33.68
N ILE A 25 -26.86 -5.11 34.41
CA ILE A 25 -26.25 -3.82 34.07
C ILE A 25 -24.73 -3.90 34.26
N GLY A 26 -24.28 -4.51 35.36
CA GLY A 26 -22.86 -4.69 35.63
C GLY A 26 -22.16 -5.57 34.59
N GLN A 27 -22.84 -6.61 34.06
CA GLN A 27 -22.31 -7.45 32.98
C GLN A 27 -22.17 -6.69 31.66
N GLN A 28 -23.14 -5.84 31.32
CA GLN A 28 -23.05 -5.00 30.12
C GLN A 28 -21.90 -4.00 30.22
N ILE A 29 -21.70 -3.40 31.40
CA ILE A 29 -20.58 -2.49 31.65
C ILE A 29 -19.25 -3.24 31.62
N ASP A 30 -19.18 -4.40 32.26
CA ASP A 30 -17.97 -5.23 32.26
C ASP A 30 -17.60 -5.64 30.82
N GLN A 31 -18.55 -6.06 29.98
CA GLN A 31 -18.27 -6.50 28.61
C GLN A 31 -17.91 -5.34 27.66
N ASN A 32 -18.61 -4.21 27.74
CA ASN A 32 -18.46 -3.13 26.76
C ASN A 32 -17.37 -2.12 27.12
N ILE A 33 -17.03 -1.98 28.40
CA ILE A 33 -16.11 -0.96 28.90
C ILE A 33 -14.83 -1.59 29.45
N LEU A 34 -14.94 -2.61 30.30
CA LEU A 34 -13.77 -3.22 30.96
C LEU A 34 -13.10 -4.31 30.11
N PHE A 35 -13.89 -5.12 29.39
CA PHE A 35 -13.41 -6.21 28.54
C PHE A 35 -13.66 -5.95 27.05
N LYS A 36 -13.78 -4.68 26.64
CA LYS A 36 -13.90 -4.31 25.23
C LYS A 36 -12.80 -5.01 24.45
N PRO A 37 -13.12 -5.88 23.48
CA PRO A 37 -12.10 -6.59 22.72
C PRO A 37 -11.22 -5.53 22.04
N LYS A 38 -9.93 -5.50 22.39
CA LYS A 38 -8.96 -4.61 21.75
C LYS A 38 -9.05 -4.87 20.25
N GLY A 39 -9.21 -3.80 19.46
CA GLY A 39 -9.33 -3.89 18.02
C GLY A 39 -8.23 -4.79 17.46
N ARG A 40 -8.63 -5.87 16.80
CA ARG A 40 -7.69 -6.80 16.20
C ARG A 40 -7.24 -6.18 14.89
N GLU A 41 -6.00 -5.70 14.85
CA GLU A 41 -5.41 -5.26 13.59
C GLU A 41 -5.34 -6.45 12.63
N GLY A 42 -5.89 -6.26 11.42
CA GLY A 42 -5.81 -7.26 10.36
C GLY A 42 -4.39 -7.38 9.78
N PRO A 43 -4.17 -8.31 8.84
CA PRO A 43 -2.89 -8.44 8.15
C PRO A 43 -2.47 -7.09 7.55
N ARG A 44 -1.37 -6.53 8.03
CA ARG A 44 -0.81 -5.29 7.45
C ARG A 44 -0.25 -5.61 6.07
N LEU A 45 -0.29 -4.64 5.16
CA LEU A 45 0.34 -4.76 3.84
C LEU A 45 1.83 -5.07 4.05
N GLN A 46 2.25 -6.29 3.69
CA GLN A 46 3.54 -6.82 4.12
C GLN A 46 4.72 -6.14 3.43
N GLU A 47 4.53 -5.65 2.19
CA GLU A 47 5.57 -4.97 1.42
C GLU A 47 4.94 -3.95 0.46
N LEU A 48 4.76 -2.71 0.90
CA LEU A 48 4.59 -1.61 -0.04
C LEU A 48 5.99 -1.19 -0.52
N ALA A 49 6.43 -1.78 -1.64
CA ALA A 49 7.67 -1.38 -2.30
C ALA A 49 7.44 -0.06 -3.06
N VAL A 50 7.44 1.07 -2.35
CA VAL A 50 7.35 2.40 -2.96
C VAL A 50 8.73 2.83 -3.43
N GLN A 51 8.82 3.18 -4.71
CA GLN A 51 9.99 3.84 -5.26
C GLN A 51 9.94 5.32 -4.91
N THR A 52 10.96 5.84 -4.24
CA THR A 52 11.06 7.24 -3.82
C THR A 52 12.20 7.97 -4.54
N SER A 53 12.20 9.30 -4.46
CA SER A 53 13.21 10.20 -5.04
C SER A 53 13.85 11.13 -3.97
N SER A 54 13.70 10.78 -2.69
CA SER A 54 14.15 11.65 -1.60
C SER A 54 15.67 11.70 -1.48
N TYR A 55 16.23 12.90 -1.35
CA TYR A 55 17.65 13.10 -1.04
C TYR A 55 18.02 12.43 0.29
N GLY A 56 19.22 11.87 0.36
CA GLY A 56 19.70 11.15 1.55
C GLY A 56 19.17 9.72 1.69
N SER A 57 18.38 9.23 0.72
CA SER A 57 17.97 7.82 0.68
C SER A 57 19.18 6.91 0.54
N GLN A 58 19.25 5.86 1.37
CA GLN A 58 20.33 4.89 1.32
C GLN A 58 20.17 3.99 0.09
N VAL A 59 21.26 3.79 -0.67
CA VAL A 59 21.30 2.80 -1.75
C VAL A 59 21.74 1.45 -1.16
N PRO A 60 20.87 0.42 -1.14
CA PRO A 60 21.17 -0.82 -0.45
C PRO A 60 22.31 -1.59 -1.12
N ARG A 61 22.95 -2.47 -0.37
CA ARG A 61 23.91 -3.44 -0.90
C ARG A 61 23.22 -4.79 -1.06
N ILE A 62 22.96 -5.17 -2.30
CA ILE A 62 22.17 -6.37 -2.62
C ILE A 62 23.07 -7.59 -2.81
N TYR A 63 22.61 -8.74 -2.30
CA TYR A 63 23.24 -10.04 -2.48
C TYR A 63 22.22 -11.06 -2.99
N GLY A 64 22.61 -11.83 -4.00
CA GLY A 64 21.73 -12.80 -4.65
C GLY A 64 20.63 -12.15 -5.51
N ASN A 65 19.54 -12.88 -5.71
CA ASN A 65 18.40 -12.43 -6.51
C ASN A 65 17.29 -11.94 -5.59
N MET A 66 17.06 -10.64 -5.55
CA MET A 66 15.98 -10.04 -4.77
C MET A 66 15.21 -8.99 -5.56
N ARG A 67 13.96 -8.76 -5.17
CA ARG A 67 13.18 -7.62 -5.66
C ARG A 67 13.53 -6.40 -4.82
N VAL A 68 13.77 -5.27 -5.49
CA VAL A 68 14.03 -3.97 -4.87
C VAL A 68 13.28 -2.89 -5.64
N ALA A 69 12.77 -1.87 -4.95
CA ALA A 69 12.15 -0.71 -5.59
C ALA A 69 13.19 0.23 -6.22
N GLY A 70 14.32 0.42 -5.54
CA GLY A 70 15.36 1.37 -5.92
C GLY A 70 14.98 2.82 -5.62
N THR A 71 15.87 3.73 -5.98
CA THR A 71 15.69 5.18 -5.79
C THR A 71 15.83 5.88 -7.13
N VAL A 72 14.89 6.77 -7.48
CA VAL A 72 15.04 7.63 -8.67
C VAL A 72 16.14 8.65 -8.40
N VAL A 73 17.18 8.65 -9.23
CA VAL A 73 18.32 9.57 -9.09
C VAL A 73 18.32 10.68 -10.14
N TRP A 74 17.58 10.48 -11.23
CA TRP A 74 17.42 11.46 -12.30
C TRP A 74 16.12 11.20 -13.04
N ALA A 75 15.44 12.26 -13.48
CA ALA A 75 14.25 12.19 -14.32
C ALA A 75 14.14 13.44 -15.21
N THR A 76 13.53 13.28 -16.37
CA THR A 76 13.06 14.39 -17.20
C THR A 76 11.66 14.80 -16.78
N ASP A 77 11.24 15.98 -17.23
CA ASP A 77 9.83 16.36 -17.20
C ASP A 77 8.98 15.40 -18.06
N LEU A 78 7.67 15.39 -17.79
CA LEU A 78 6.70 14.68 -18.60
C LEU A 78 6.58 15.34 -19.97
N LYS A 79 6.79 14.54 -21.03
CA LYS A 79 6.57 14.97 -22.41
C LYS A 79 5.19 14.53 -22.86
N GLU A 80 4.33 15.50 -23.09
CA GLU A 80 3.00 15.31 -23.69
C GLU A 80 3.10 15.27 -25.22
N SER A 81 2.34 14.36 -25.82
CA SER A 81 2.13 14.25 -27.25
C SER A 81 0.64 14.17 -27.52
N LYS A 82 0.16 14.90 -28.52
CA LYS A 82 -1.25 14.91 -28.91
C LYS A 82 -1.39 14.36 -30.32
N SER A 83 -2.30 13.41 -30.50
CA SER A 83 -2.71 12.91 -31.82
C SER A 83 -4.20 13.17 -32.02
N ARG A 84 -4.60 13.50 -33.24
CA ARG A 84 -6.01 13.67 -33.60
C ARG A 84 -6.47 12.41 -34.33
N GLU A 85 -7.46 11.75 -33.80
CA GLU A 85 -8.06 10.55 -34.38
C GLU A 85 -9.49 10.87 -34.86
N GLY A 86 -9.85 10.34 -36.04
CA GLY A 86 -11.14 10.63 -36.68
C GLY A 86 -11.20 11.97 -37.42
N GLY A 87 -12.40 12.42 -37.79
CA GLY A 87 -12.60 13.66 -38.55
C GLY A 87 -12.89 13.50 -40.05
N GLY A 88 -13.51 12.40 -40.46
CA GLY A 88 -14.11 12.26 -41.81
C GLY A 88 -15.46 12.99 -41.94
N LYS A 89 -16.01 13.05 -43.16
CA LYS A 89 -17.30 13.71 -43.48
C LYS A 89 -18.37 13.46 -42.40
N GLY A 90 -18.65 14.49 -41.59
CA GLY A 90 -19.72 14.49 -40.58
C GLY A 90 -19.41 13.80 -39.25
N ARG A 91 -18.19 13.29 -39.00
CA ARG A 91 -17.82 12.69 -37.71
C ARG A 91 -16.95 13.64 -36.87
N PRO A 92 -17.22 13.75 -35.56
CA PRO A 92 -16.37 14.50 -34.66
C PRO A 92 -14.98 13.86 -34.58
N SER A 93 -13.96 14.69 -34.43
CA SER A 93 -12.59 14.25 -34.19
C SER A 93 -12.29 14.20 -32.69
N THR A 94 -11.58 13.19 -32.24
CA THR A 94 -11.09 13.07 -30.86
C THR A 94 -9.61 13.44 -30.82
N THR A 95 -9.22 14.25 -29.84
CA THR A 95 -7.79 14.49 -29.55
C THR A 95 -7.37 13.55 -28.43
N VAL A 96 -6.41 12.67 -28.72
CA VAL A 96 -5.80 11.73 -27.77
C VAL A 96 -4.51 12.36 -27.26
N TYR A 97 -4.32 12.32 -25.94
CA TYR A 97 -3.11 12.78 -25.27
C TYR A 97 -2.34 11.58 -24.74
N SER A 98 -1.05 11.52 -25.04
CA SER A 98 -0.11 10.49 -24.58
C SER A 98 1.06 11.15 -23.88
N TYR A 99 1.51 10.56 -22.77
CA TYR A 99 2.59 11.09 -21.95
C TYR A 99 3.77 10.12 -21.92
N SER A 100 4.98 10.67 -21.88
CA SER A 100 6.21 9.90 -21.75
C SER A 100 7.16 10.56 -20.74
N ALA A 101 7.97 9.75 -20.07
CA ALA A 101 9.00 10.18 -19.13
C ALA A 101 10.27 9.37 -19.34
N CYS A 102 11.42 9.97 -19.06
CA CYS A 102 12.70 9.27 -18.99
C CYS A 102 13.28 9.46 -17.60
N PHE A 103 13.74 8.37 -16.97
CA PHE A 103 14.29 8.42 -15.61
C PHE A 103 15.33 7.32 -15.39
N ALA A 104 16.19 7.53 -14.39
CA ALA A 104 17.22 6.60 -13.95
C ALA A 104 16.98 6.18 -12.51
N VAL A 105 17.13 4.88 -12.24
CA VAL A 105 16.87 4.27 -10.93
C VAL A 105 18.13 3.58 -10.42
N ALA A 106 18.61 3.98 -9.25
CA ALA A 106 19.69 3.30 -8.54
C ALA A 106 19.12 2.12 -7.75
N LEU A 107 19.66 0.92 -7.99
CA LEU A 107 19.17 -0.32 -7.39
C LEU A 107 20.07 -0.85 -6.28
N SER A 108 21.38 -0.79 -6.47
CA SER A 108 22.37 -1.38 -5.56
C SER A 108 23.66 -0.56 -5.55
N SER A 109 24.34 -0.55 -4.42
CA SER A 109 25.68 0.03 -4.25
C SER A 109 26.81 -0.86 -4.79
N ARG A 110 26.49 -1.99 -5.41
CA ARG A 110 27.43 -2.93 -6.05
C ARG A 110 27.00 -3.22 -7.47
N ALA A 111 27.96 -3.64 -8.29
CA ALA A 111 27.71 -4.16 -9.63
C ALA A 111 26.65 -5.27 -9.61
N VAL A 112 25.68 -5.16 -10.50
CA VAL A 112 24.55 -6.09 -10.62
C VAL A 112 24.71 -6.85 -11.93
N LYS A 113 24.60 -8.18 -11.88
CA LYS A 113 24.84 -9.02 -13.07
C LYS A 113 23.79 -8.80 -14.16
N ASN A 114 22.51 -8.75 -13.77
CA ASN A 114 21.40 -8.54 -14.69
C ASN A 114 20.17 -8.03 -13.95
N ILE A 115 19.21 -7.51 -14.72
CA ILE A 115 17.85 -7.25 -14.26
C ILE A 115 16.95 -8.36 -14.79
N GLY A 116 16.12 -8.91 -13.92
CA GLY A 116 15.09 -9.89 -14.28
C GLY A 116 13.77 -9.20 -14.64
N ARG A 117 12.72 -9.56 -13.89
CA ARG A 117 11.39 -8.96 -14.06
C ARG A 117 11.33 -7.53 -13.51
N ILE A 118 10.51 -6.70 -14.15
CA ILE A 118 10.18 -5.35 -13.70
C ILE A 118 8.68 -5.28 -13.53
N TRP A 119 8.24 -4.73 -12.41
CA TRP A 119 6.83 -4.47 -12.13
C TRP A 119 6.64 -2.98 -11.96
N ALA A 120 5.56 -2.46 -12.54
CA ALA A 120 5.14 -1.08 -12.39
C ALA A 120 3.68 -1.09 -11.94
N ASP A 121 3.38 -0.40 -10.83
CA ASP A 121 2.04 -0.32 -10.27
C ASP A 121 1.32 -1.68 -10.14
N GLY A 122 2.03 -2.67 -9.59
CA GLY A 122 1.51 -4.03 -9.39
C GLY A 122 1.38 -4.89 -10.66
N LYS A 123 1.58 -4.33 -11.86
CA LYS A 123 1.51 -5.05 -13.14
C LYS A 123 2.90 -5.42 -13.65
N ILE A 124 2.99 -6.52 -14.38
CA ILE A 124 4.24 -6.91 -15.02
C ILE A 124 4.54 -5.94 -16.17
N PHE A 125 5.68 -5.26 -16.08
CA PHE A 125 6.17 -4.34 -17.10
C PHE A 125 7.22 -5.01 -17.99
N ARG A 126 8.09 -5.81 -17.37
CA ARG A 126 9.08 -6.65 -18.05
C ARG A 126 8.99 -8.09 -17.57
N GLY A 127 8.82 -9.04 -18.50
CA GLY A 127 8.75 -10.47 -18.22
C GLY A 127 10.11 -11.11 -17.93
N SER A 128 10.10 -12.39 -17.54
CA SER A 128 11.33 -13.16 -17.30
C SER A 128 12.11 -13.48 -18.57
N ALA A 129 11.47 -13.44 -19.74
CA ALA A 129 12.13 -13.55 -21.04
C ALA A 129 12.80 -12.22 -21.47
N GLY A 130 12.63 -11.15 -20.69
CA GLY A 130 13.15 -9.82 -20.97
C GLY A 130 12.25 -8.96 -21.86
N ASP A 131 11.05 -9.45 -22.17
CA ASP A 131 10.01 -8.79 -22.97
C ASP A 131 9.34 -7.65 -22.21
N PHE A 132 9.18 -6.49 -22.85
CA PHE A 132 8.43 -5.36 -22.31
C PHE A 132 6.98 -5.38 -22.77
N LYS A 133 6.03 -5.07 -21.87
CA LYS A 133 4.60 -5.03 -22.19
C LYS A 133 4.13 -3.71 -22.80
N THR A 134 5.00 -2.70 -22.84
CA THR A 134 4.74 -1.39 -23.42
C THR A 134 6.02 -0.93 -24.12
N GLU A 135 5.86 -0.16 -25.20
CA GLU A 135 6.99 0.44 -25.91
C GLU A 135 7.79 1.33 -24.95
N THR A 136 9.08 1.02 -24.80
CA THR A 136 9.97 1.75 -23.89
C THR A 136 11.43 1.57 -24.28
N GLY A 137 12.25 2.56 -23.98
CA GLY A 137 13.69 2.43 -24.01
C GLY A 137 14.19 1.91 -22.67
N PHE A 138 14.99 0.84 -22.66
CA PHE A 138 15.61 0.32 -21.45
C PHE A 138 17.12 0.21 -21.62
N ARG A 139 17.85 0.72 -20.64
CA ARG A 139 19.29 0.56 -20.55
C ARG A 139 19.67 0.22 -19.13
N PHE A 140 20.51 -0.79 -19.00
CA PHE A 140 21.04 -1.24 -17.71
C PHE A 140 22.53 -0.88 -17.64
N TYR A 141 22.93 -0.25 -16.53
CA TYR A 141 24.30 0.11 -16.22
C TYR A 141 24.74 -0.70 -15.00
N THR A 142 25.94 -1.29 -15.06
CA THR A 142 26.54 -2.08 -13.98
C THR A 142 27.92 -1.56 -13.62
#